data_AF-A0A938V6M5-F1
#
_entry.id   AF-A0A938V6M5-F1
#
_cell.length_a   1.000
_cell.length_b   1.000
_cell.length_c   1.000
_cell.angle_alpha   90.00
_cell.angle_beta   90.00
_cell.angle_gamma   90.00
#
_symmetry.space_group_name_H-M   'P 1'
#
loop_
_entity.id
_entity.type
_entity.pdbx_description
1 polymer ?
#
loop_
_entity_poly.entity_id
_entity_poly.type
_entity_poly.pdbx_seq_one_letter_code
_entity_poly.pdbx_strand_id
1 'polypeptide(L)'
;MSRIVAIIGRPNVGKSTLFNRLVGNRKSIVEDTPGVTRDRIYGRCDQDHESFDVIDTGGFDPKPDDPLLKIMKEQVLLAMEDADLILLVVDVRTGLNPVDGEIARMLQRQSRPWLLAVNKVDSFEKEAEAQEFHVLGATQTHCVSAQHGRGFAPLLDALVDALAGCEDEPQPPQDLTHVAVVGRPNVGKSTIVNRLLGENRLLTSDMPGTTRDSIDTLCTRPDGSQCVLVDTAGIRRKRSIRDAVEYYSVVRAIRAIERAHVVLLLLDARIGMEDQDARIANLVQERGKSLAILFNKWDLVEKEADTADLFIRAFRRNFGTLDHIPLLFTSAASGKGVARVLDVVDDLKKQWETRIS
;
A
#
# COMPACT_ATOMS: atom_id res chain seq x y z
N MET A 1 4.64 -2.16 13.16
CA MET A 1 4.31 -2.11 11.72
C MET A 1 2.83 -1.83 11.61
N SER A 2 2.38 -1.16 10.56
CA SER A 2 0.98 -0.87 10.36
C SER A 2 0.23 -2.16 10.11
N ARG A 3 -0.84 -2.32 10.89
CA ARG A 3 -1.82 -3.38 10.68
C ARG A 3 -2.71 -2.98 9.51
N ILE A 4 -3.03 -3.91 8.63
CA ILE A 4 -3.82 -3.65 7.42
C ILE A 4 -5.16 -4.37 7.49
N VAL A 5 -6.25 -3.61 7.38
CA VAL A 5 -7.62 -4.10 7.24
C VAL A 5 -8.08 -3.93 5.80
N ALA A 6 -8.40 -5.04 5.13
CA ALA A 6 -9.00 -5.00 3.79
C ALA A 6 -10.52 -5.11 3.86
N ILE A 7 -11.21 -4.13 3.26
CA ILE A 7 -12.66 -4.13 3.11
C ILE A 7 -13.02 -4.81 1.79
N ILE A 8 -13.68 -5.96 1.87
CA ILE A 8 -14.09 -6.76 0.73
C ILE A 8 -15.61 -6.91 0.67
N GLY A 9 -16.14 -7.22 -0.50
CA GLY A 9 -17.58 -7.45 -0.68
C GLY A 9 -18.04 -7.07 -2.08
N ARG A 10 -19.27 -7.47 -2.42
CA ARG A 10 -19.86 -7.24 -3.74
C ARG A 10 -19.97 -5.73 -4.06
N PRO A 11 -20.03 -5.32 -5.34
CA PRO A 11 -20.33 -3.93 -5.68
C PRO A 11 -21.61 -3.41 -5.00
N ASN A 12 -21.64 -2.12 -4.67
CA ASN A 12 -22.79 -1.41 -4.10
C ASN A 12 -23.25 -1.81 -2.69
N VAL A 13 -22.52 -2.68 -1.98
CA VAL A 13 -22.80 -3.01 -0.55
C VAL A 13 -22.43 -1.88 0.42
N GLY A 14 -21.77 -0.81 -0.07
CA GLY A 14 -21.39 0.36 0.72
C GLY A 14 -19.98 0.34 1.30
N LYS A 15 -19.05 -0.41 0.67
CA LYS A 15 -17.63 -0.47 1.06
C LYS A 15 -16.98 0.91 1.17
N SER A 16 -17.10 1.75 0.14
CA SER A 16 -16.47 3.08 0.12
C SER A 16 -17.08 4.04 1.15
N THR A 17 -18.37 3.89 1.46
CA THR A 17 -19.01 4.64 2.55
C THR A 17 -18.46 4.21 3.91
N LEU A 18 -18.27 2.90 4.11
CA LEU A 18 -17.70 2.35 5.34
C LEU A 18 -16.23 2.76 5.49
N PHE A 19 -15.45 2.64 4.41
CA PHE A 19 -14.07 3.10 4.30
C PHE A 19 -13.94 4.56 4.71
N ASN A 20 -14.72 5.46 4.10
CA ASN A 20 -14.63 6.89 4.39
C ASN A 20 -14.95 7.21 5.84
N ARG A 21 -15.85 6.44 6.46
CA ARG A 21 -16.16 6.59 7.89
C ARG A 21 -15.03 6.09 8.78
N LEU A 22 -14.37 4.98 8.43
CA LEU A 22 -13.23 4.45 9.18
C LEU A 22 -12.07 5.45 9.16
N VAL A 23 -11.74 5.97 7.97
CA VAL A 23 -10.65 6.94 7.79
C VAL A 23 -11.00 8.32 8.34
N GLY A 24 -12.27 8.71 8.32
CA GLY A 24 -12.74 10.02 8.77
C GLY A 24 -12.76 10.24 10.28
N ASN A 25 -12.46 9.22 11.09
CA ASN A 25 -12.55 9.28 12.55
C ASN A 25 -11.39 9.99 13.28
N ARG A 26 -10.58 10.80 12.57
CA ARG A 26 -9.48 11.55 13.18
C ARG A 26 -9.95 12.51 14.28
N LYS A 27 -9.48 12.31 15.51
CA LYS A 27 -9.56 13.27 16.62
C LYS A 27 -8.44 14.32 16.56
N SER A 28 -8.28 15.10 15.47
CA SER A 28 -7.46 16.32 15.51
C SER A 28 -7.50 17.16 14.23
N ILE A 29 -7.61 18.47 14.43
CA ILE A 29 -7.58 19.60 13.49
C ILE A 29 -6.30 19.58 12.62
N VAL A 30 -6.41 19.39 11.30
CA VAL A 30 -5.51 19.98 10.28
C VAL A 30 -6.26 20.12 8.94
N GLU A 31 -5.95 21.22 8.27
CA GLU A 31 -6.51 21.84 7.08
C GLU A 31 -6.75 20.91 5.87
N ASP A 32 -7.89 21.12 5.22
CA ASP A 32 -8.22 20.57 3.91
C ASP A 32 -7.26 21.13 2.85
N THR A 33 -6.32 20.32 2.37
CA THR A 33 -5.61 20.62 1.13
C THR A 33 -6.56 20.41 -0.07
N PRO A 34 -6.86 21.44 -0.88
CA PRO A 34 -7.74 21.27 -2.04
C PRO A 34 -7.06 20.41 -3.12
N GLY A 35 -7.74 19.34 -3.55
CA GLY A 35 -7.28 18.46 -4.64
C GLY A 35 -7.39 16.96 -4.37
N VAL A 36 -7.69 16.54 -3.13
CA VAL A 36 -7.64 15.13 -2.70
C VAL A 36 -9.03 14.52 -2.51
N THR A 37 -9.85 14.56 -3.54
CA THR A 37 -11.13 13.82 -3.56
C THR A 37 -11.43 13.25 -4.93
N ARG A 38 -11.30 11.92 -5.06
CA ARG A 38 -12.43 11.08 -5.50
C ARG A 38 -12.23 9.59 -5.25
N ASP A 39 -10.99 9.09 -5.20
CA ASP A 39 -10.73 7.65 -5.01
C ASP A 39 -9.71 7.42 -3.89
N ARG A 40 -10.16 7.59 -2.64
CA ARG A 40 -9.38 7.14 -1.47
C ARG A 40 -9.52 5.64 -1.37
N ILE A 41 -8.53 4.93 -1.90
CA ILE A 41 -8.51 3.46 -1.88
C ILE A 41 -7.77 2.91 -0.66
N TYR A 42 -6.98 3.76 -0.02
CA TYR A 42 -6.24 3.49 1.20
C TYR A 42 -6.39 4.71 2.14
N GLY A 43 -6.47 4.47 3.44
CA GLY A 43 -6.41 5.51 4.44
C GLY A 43 -6.13 4.96 5.82
N ARG A 44 -5.67 5.83 6.72
CA ARG A 44 -5.36 5.46 8.10
C ARG A 44 -6.58 5.66 8.99
N CYS A 45 -6.91 4.66 9.80
CA CYS A 45 -7.87 4.75 10.89
C CYS A 45 -7.10 4.89 12.19
N ASP A 46 -7.37 5.95 12.94
CA ASP A 46 -6.78 6.21 14.25
C ASP A 46 -7.86 6.06 15.32
N GLN A 47 -7.69 5.10 16.23
CA GLN A 47 -8.62 4.79 17.32
C GLN A 47 -7.86 4.81 18.65
N ASP A 48 -8.02 5.91 19.40
CA ASP A 48 -7.31 6.19 20.66
C ASP A 48 -5.79 5.97 20.59
N HIS A 49 -5.27 4.82 21.05
CA HIS A 49 -3.84 4.49 21.06
C HIS A 49 -3.43 3.50 19.96
N GLU A 50 -4.39 2.98 19.20
CA GLU A 50 -4.17 2.01 18.15
C GLU A 50 -4.45 2.64 16.78
N SER A 51 -3.65 2.29 15.79
CA SER A 51 -3.83 2.80 14.43
C SER A 51 -3.57 1.70 13.42
N PHE A 52 -4.41 1.65 12.40
CA PHE A 52 -4.33 0.66 11.34
C PHE A 52 -4.67 1.28 9.99
N ASP A 53 -4.09 0.72 8.94
CA ASP A 53 -4.38 1.09 7.58
C ASP A 53 -5.61 0.32 7.09
N VAL A 54 -6.49 1.03 6.39
CA VAL A 54 -7.72 0.51 5.82
C VAL A 54 -7.61 0.59 4.31
N ILE A 55 -8.04 -0.44 3.60
CA ILE A 55 -7.98 -0.52 2.15
C ILE A 55 -9.34 -0.95 1.59
N ASP A 56 -9.88 -0.21 0.62
CA ASP A 56 -11.13 -0.55 -0.08
C ASP A 56 -10.83 -1.34 -1.36
N THR A 57 -11.20 -2.62 -1.43
CA THR A 57 -11.00 -3.40 -2.67
C THR A 57 -11.95 -2.99 -3.80
N GLY A 58 -12.99 -2.20 -3.52
CA GLY A 58 -14.01 -1.78 -4.48
C GLY A 58 -13.61 -0.65 -5.43
N GLY A 59 -12.57 0.11 -5.10
CA GLY A 59 -12.11 1.26 -5.90
C GLY A 59 -11.26 0.89 -7.12
N PHE A 60 -11.07 -0.40 -7.41
CA PHE A 60 -10.29 -0.85 -8.55
C PHE A 60 -11.20 -1.38 -9.64
N ASP A 61 -11.38 -0.58 -10.69
CA ASP A 61 -12.17 -0.94 -11.87
C ASP A 61 -11.53 -2.15 -12.58
N PRO A 62 -12.17 -3.32 -12.54
CA PRO A 62 -11.78 -4.45 -13.36
C PRO A 62 -12.19 -4.19 -14.81
N LYS A 63 -11.61 -4.92 -15.76
CA LYS A 63 -11.98 -4.79 -17.17
C LYS A 63 -13.48 -5.12 -17.36
N PRO A 64 -14.20 -4.38 -18.23
CA PRO A 64 -15.66 -4.51 -18.39
C PRO A 64 -16.16 -5.92 -18.73
N ASP A 65 -15.30 -6.76 -19.31
CA ASP A 65 -15.68 -8.07 -19.87
C ASP A 65 -15.46 -9.25 -18.90
N ASP A 66 -14.91 -9.03 -17.70
CA ASP A 66 -14.65 -10.12 -16.76
C ASP A 66 -15.92 -10.46 -15.93
N PRO A 67 -16.25 -11.76 -15.75
CA PRO A 67 -17.36 -12.16 -14.88
C PRO A 67 -17.16 -11.64 -13.45
N LEU A 68 -18.18 -10.98 -12.88
CA LEU A 68 -18.16 -10.39 -11.54
C LEU A 68 -17.58 -11.32 -10.47
N LEU A 69 -17.94 -12.60 -10.51
CA LEU A 69 -17.47 -13.59 -9.56
C LEU A 69 -15.95 -13.82 -9.64
N LYS A 70 -15.38 -13.81 -10.85
CA LYS A 70 -13.93 -13.99 -11.05
C LYS A 70 -13.17 -12.80 -10.48
N ILE A 71 -13.63 -11.59 -10.79
CA ILE A 71 -13.09 -10.34 -10.24
C ILE A 71 -13.08 -10.39 -8.70
N MET A 72 -14.22 -10.74 -8.11
CA MET A 72 -14.33 -10.77 -6.65
C MET A 72 -13.45 -11.84 -6.02
N LYS A 73 -13.32 -13.01 -6.65
CA LYS A 73 -12.38 -14.06 -6.21
C LYS A 73 -10.95 -13.55 -6.21
N GLU A 74 -10.52 -12.87 -7.28
CA GLU A 74 -9.18 -12.29 -7.36
C GLU A 74 -8.97 -11.25 -6.25
N GLN A 75 -9.91 -10.32 -6.04
CA GLN A 75 -9.83 -9.33 -4.96
C GLN A 75 -9.73 -9.97 -3.57
N VAL A 76 -10.50 -11.02 -3.31
CA VAL A 76 -10.50 -11.73 -2.03
C VAL A 76 -9.19 -12.48 -1.81
N LEU A 77 -8.69 -13.20 -2.82
CA LEU A 77 -7.40 -13.88 -2.74
C LEU A 77 -6.27 -12.88 -2.46
N LEU A 78 -6.29 -11.71 -3.09
CA LEU A 78 -5.32 -10.65 -2.87
C LEU A 78 -5.42 -10.05 -1.45
N ALA A 79 -6.63 -9.75 -0.98
CA ALA A 79 -6.85 -9.29 0.39
C ALA A 79 -6.34 -10.32 1.41
N MET A 80 -6.53 -11.61 1.13
CA MET A 80 -6.02 -12.72 1.93
C MET A 80 -4.50 -12.86 1.93
N GLU A 81 -3.78 -12.34 0.93
CA GLU A 81 -2.32 -12.34 0.89
C GLU A 81 -1.71 -11.16 1.66
N ASP A 82 -2.31 -9.97 1.60
CA ASP A 82 -1.65 -8.73 2.06
C ASP A 82 -2.32 -8.03 3.26
N ALA A 83 -3.52 -8.44 3.70
CA ALA A 83 -4.20 -7.82 4.86
C ALA A 83 -4.09 -8.69 6.12
N ASP A 84 -3.85 -8.08 7.27
CA ASP A 84 -3.77 -8.80 8.56
C ASP A 84 -5.16 -9.18 9.09
N LEU A 85 -6.18 -8.44 8.66
CA LEU A 85 -7.59 -8.68 8.96
C LEU A 85 -8.45 -8.37 7.74
N ILE A 86 -9.48 -9.18 7.53
CA ILE A 86 -10.43 -9.00 6.44
C ILE A 86 -11.79 -8.58 7.01
N LEU A 87 -12.37 -7.53 6.46
CA LEU A 87 -13.73 -7.10 6.75
C LEU A 87 -14.63 -7.37 5.54
N LEU A 88 -15.43 -8.44 5.61
CA LEU A 88 -16.44 -8.73 4.60
C LEU A 88 -17.67 -7.85 4.82
N VAL A 89 -18.05 -7.07 3.82
CA VAL A 89 -19.23 -6.20 3.86
C VAL A 89 -20.34 -6.77 2.98
N VAL A 90 -21.52 -6.91 3.58
CA VAL A 90 -22.75 -7.35 2.91
C VAL A 90 -23.85 -6.31 3.08
N ASP A 91 -24.91 -6.39 2.29
CA ASP A 91 -26.03 -5.42 2.31
C ASP A 91 -27.33 -6.10 2.75
N VAL A 92 -27.84 -5.68 3.92
CA VAL A 92 -29.09 -6.22 4.47
C VAL A 92 -30.29 -6.00 3.53
N ARG A 93 -30.27 -4.93 2.73
CA ARG A 93 -31.41 -4.59 1.85
C ARG A 93 -31.54 -5.56 0.68
N THR A 94 -30.42 -6.16 0.24
CA THR A 94 -30.42 -7.14 -0.84
C THR A 94 -30.52 -8.58 -0.35
N GLY A 95 -30.40 -8.80 0.97
CA GLY A 95 -30.35 -10.11 1.60
C GLY A 95 -29.12 -10.94 1.18
N LEU A 96 -29.13 -12.22 1.56
CA LEU A 96 -28.07 -13.17 1.21
C LEU A 96 -27.88 -13.35 -0.30
N ASN A 97 -26.66 -13.10 -0.78
CA ASN A 97 -26.28 -13.35 -2.16
C ASN A 97 -25.41 -14.62 -2.30
N PRO A 98 -25.57 -15.43 -3.36
CA PRO A 98 -24.69 -16.57 -3.62
C PRO A 98 -23.20 -16.21 -3.66
N VAL A 99 -22.88 -15.01 -4.17
CA VAL A 99 -21.50 -14.51 -4.25
C VAL A 99 -20.92 -14.27 -2.86
N ASP A 100 -21.69 -13.75 -1.91
CA ASP A 100 -21.24 -13.53 -0.53
C ASP A 100 -20.94 -14.88 0.14
N GLY A 101 -21.78 -15.89 -0.11
CA GLY A 101 -21.54 -17.26 0.33
C GLY A 101 -20.28 -17.89 -0.26
N GLU A 102 -19.95 -17.62 -1.53
CA GLU A 102 -18.70 -18.09 -2.11
C GLU A 102 -17.47 -17.42 -1.49
N ILE A 103 -17.52 -16.10 -1.26
CA ILE A 103 -16.44 -15.38 -0.58
C ILE A 103 -16.25 -15.91 0.84
N ALA A 104 -17.32 -16.04 1.61
CA ALA A 104 -17.26 -16.53 2.97
C ALA A 104 -16.62 -17.93 3.04
N ARG A 105 -16.97 -18.84 2.12
CA ARG A 105 -16.32 -20.16 2.02
C ARG A 105 -14.82 -20.09 1.72
N MET A 106 -14.37 -19.07 0.99
CA MET A 106 -12.93 -18.86 0.76
C MET A 106 -12.23 -18.39 2.03
N LEU A 107 -12.83 -17.44 2.74
CA LEU A 107 -12.31 -16.90 4.01
C LEU A 107 -12.24 -17.97 5.11
N GLN A 108 -13.26 -18.82 5.21
CA GLN A 108 -13.31 -19.92 6.18
C GLN A 108 -12.17 -20.95 6.03
N ARG A 109 -11.56 -21.05 4.85
CA ARG A 109 -10.45 -21.98 4.60
C ARG A 109 -9.08 -21.40 4.95
N GLN A 110 -9.03 -20.15 5.41
CA GLN A 110 -7.80 -19.46 5.75
C GLN A 110 -7.57 -19.40 7.25
N SER A 111 -6.32 -19.13 7.61
CA SER A 111 -5.90 -18.90 9.00
C SER A 111 -6.05 -17.44 9.45
N ARG A 112 -6.22 -16.50 8.51
CA ARG A 112 -6.36 -15.08 8.85
C ARG A 112 -7.74 -14.80 9.46
N PRO A 113 -7.80 -13.97 10.51
CA PRO A 113 -9.08 -13.56 11.08
C PRO A 113 -9.87 -12.75 10.04
N TRP A 114 -11.19 -12.86 10.12
CA TRP A 114 -12.09 -12.04 9.32
C TRP A 114 -13.38 -11.75 10.09
N LEU A 115 -13.93 -10.56 9.88
CA LEU A 115 -15.18 -10.10 10.47
C LEU A 115 -16.21 -9.86 9.38
N LEU A 116 -17.49 -9.91 9.75
CA LEU A 116 -18.60 -9.60 8.88
C LEU A 116 -19.28 -8.30 9.30
N ALA A 117 -19.35 -7.32 8.40
CA ALA A 117 -20.15 -6.11 8.54
C ALA A 117 -21.41 -6.21 7.68
N VAL A 118 -22.57 -6.34 8.34
CA VAL A 118 -23.88 -6.26 7.68
C VAL A 118 -24.26 -4.78 7.60
N ASN A 119 -24.12 -4.19 6.42
CA ASN A 119 -24.29 -2.76 6.21
C ASN A 119 -25.73 -2.38 5.86
N LYS A 120 -26.04 -1.08 5.96
CA LYS A 120 -27.35 -0.45 5.71
C LYS A 120 -28.45 -0.89 6.70
N VAL A 121 -28.04 -1.26 7.91
CA VAL A 121 -28.94 -1.57 9.03
C VAL A 121 -29.41 -0.27 9.69
N ASP A 122 -30.42 0.35 9.09
CA ASP A 122 -30.90 1.69 9.47
C ASP A 122 -32.03 1.65 10.52
N SER A 123 -32.69 0.51 10.71
CA SER A 123 -33.82 0.30 11.64
C SER A 123 -33.68 -0.99 12.45
N PHE A 124 -34.48 -1.13 13.51
CA PHE A 124 -34.55 -2.36 14.31
C PHE A 124 -35.09 -3.57 13.52
N GLU A 125 -35.99 -3.34 12.56
CA GLU A 125 -36.49 -4.40 11.67
C GLU A 125 -35.36 -4.97 10.81
N LYS A 126 -34.49 -4.08 10.27
CA LYS A 126 -33.29 -4.51 9.54
C LYS A 126 -32.28 -5.24 10.40
N GLU A 127 -32.21 -4.93 11.68
CA GLU A 127 -31.34 -5.65 12.63
C GLU A 127 -31.83 -7.10 12.85
N ALA A 128 -33.15 -7.33 12.81
CA ALA A 128 -33.72 -8.68 12.84
C ALA A 128 -33.45 -9.42 11.51
N GLU A 129 -33.59 -8.76 10.36
CA GLU A 129 -33.25 -9.34 9.06
C GLU A 129 -31.76 -9.74 8.97
N ALA A 130 -30.86 -8.97 9.59
CA ALA A 130 -29.42 -9.23 9.57
C ALA A 130 -29.02 -10.59 10.18
N GLN A 131 -29.91 -11.22 10.97
CA GLN A 131 -29.66 -12.54 11.57
C GLN A 131 -29.43 -13.64 10.51
N GLU A 132 -29.99 -13.50 9.31
CA GLU A 132 -29.81 -14.50 8.25
C GLU A 132 -28.32 -14.66 7.85
N PHE A 133 -27.53 -13.59 7.98
CA PHE A 133 -26.14 -13.56 7.55
C PHE A 133 -25.19 -14.36 8.45
N HIS A 134 -25.65 -14.84 9.63
CA HIS A 134 -24.87 -15.77 10.46
C HIS A 134 -24.50 -17.06 9.72
N VAL A 135 -25.27 -17.46 8.71
CA VAL A 135 -24.98 -18.63 7.86
C VAL A 135 -23.63 -18.52 7.13
N LEU A 136 -23.08 -17.31 6.97
CA LEU A 136 -21.77 -17.07 6.37
C LEU A 136 -20.61 -17.52 7.28
N GLY A 137 -20.86 -17.81 8.56
CA GLY A 137 -19.87 -18.42 9.46
C GLY A 137 -18.70 -17.51 9.83
N ALA A 138 -18.94 -16.21 9.96
CA ALA A 138 -17.97 -15.26 10.48
C ALA A 138 -17.73 -15.46 11.98
N THR A 139 -16.53 -15.15 12.46
CA THR A 139 -16.21 -15.21 13.90
C THR A 139 -17.01 -14.19 14.69
N GLN A 140 -17.20 -13.00 14.12
CA GLN A 140 -18.08 -11.97 14.65
C GLN A 140 -18.83 -11.28 13.52
N THR A 141 -20.08 -10.95 13.78
CA THR A 141 -20.98 -10.24 12.87
C THR A 141 -21.40 -8.92 13.50
N HIS A 142 -21.22 -7.83 12.76
CA HIS A 142 -21.50 -6.46 13.22
C HIS A 142 -22.52 -5.81 12.30
N CYS A 143 -23.64 -5.37 12.87
CA CYS A 143 -24.65 -4.61 12.15
C CYS A 143 -24.25 -3.14 12.11
N VAL A 144 -24.13 -2.57 10.91
CA VAL A 144 -23.71 -1.18 10.73
C VAL A 144 -24.60 -0.42 9.76
N SER A 145 -24.66 0.89 9.97
CA SER A 145 -25.09 1.84 8.95
C SER A 145 -23.94 2.77 8.64
N ALA A 146 -23.18 2.48 7.58
CA ALA A 146 -22.07 3.34 7.16
C ALA A 146 -22.54 4.78 6.84
N GLN A 147 -23.76 4.94 6.35
CA GLN A 147 -24.30 6.27 6.05
C GLN A 147 -24.66 7.05 7.31
N HIS A 148 -25.30 6.41 8.29
CA HIS A 148 -25.81 7.08 9.51
C HIS A 148 -24.90 6.95 10.74
N GLY A 149 -23.83 6.15 10.66
CA GLY A 149 -22.86 5.95 11.75
C GLY A 149 -23.30 4.97 12.84
N ARG A 150 -24.44 4.27 12.68
CA ARG A 150 -24.92 3.28 13.65
C ARG A 150 -24.02 2.04 13.65
N GLY A 151 -23.78 1.49 14.85
CA GLY A 151 -23.04 0.23 15.04
C GLY A 151 -21.52 0.34 14.84
N PHE A 152 -21.00 1.56 14.65
CA PHE A 152 -19.62 1.76 14.25
C PHE A 152 -18.61 1.60 15.39
N ALA A 153 -18.96 2.03 16.60
CA ALA A 153 -18.08 1.87 17.76
C ALA A 153 -17.81 0.38 18.09
N PRO A 154 -18.84 -0.49 18.19
CA PRO A 154 -18.60 -1.94 18.35
C PRO A 154 -17.78 -2.56 17.23
N LEU A 155 -17.98 -2.13 15.98
CA LEU A 155 -17.19 -2.61 14.85
C LEU A 155 -15.71 -2.19 14.99
N LEU A 156 -15.44 -0.95 15.37
CA LEU A 156 -14.08 -0.45 15.59
C LEU A 156 -13.36 -1.20 16.69
N ASP A 157 -14.02 -1.40 17.83
CA ASP A 157 -13.45 -2.13 18.97
C ASP A 157 -13.11 -3.57 18.55
N ALA A 158 -14.01 -4.23 17.81
CA ALA A 158 -13.76 -5.57 17.27
C ALA A 158 -12.62 -5.62 16.25
N LEU A 159 -12.45 -4.58 15.41
CA LEU A 159 -11.33 -4.50 14.48
C LEU A 159 -10.01 -4.37 15.24
N VAL A 160 -9.95 -3.51 16.25
CA VAL A 160 -8.74 -3.32 17.09
C VAL A 160 -8.40 -4.61 17.84
N ASP A 161 -9.38 -5.24 18.49
CA ASP A 161 -9.19 -6.49 19.23
C ASP A 161 -8.69 -7.62 18.32
N ALA A 162 -9.27 -7.76 17.13
CA ALA A 162 -8.85 -8.77 16.16
C ALA A 162 -7.43 -8.53 15.65
N LEU A 163 -7.03 -7.26 15.50
CA LEU A 163 -5.66 -6.90 15.11
C LEU A 163 -4.64 -7.13 16.22
N ALA A 164 -5.00 -6.86 17.48
CA ALA A 164 -4.13 -7.11 18.62
C ALA A 164 -3.78 -8.60 18.78
N GLY A 165 -4.68 -9.49 18.36
CA GLY A 165 -4.44 -10.95 18.36
C GLY A 165 -3.56 -11.47 17.22
N CYS A 166 -3.28 -10.67 16.19
CA CYS A 166 -2.43 -11.07 15.08
C CYS A 166 -0.95 -10.95 15.47
N GLU A 167 -0.11 -11.92 15.09
CA GLU A 167 1.33 -11.90 15.36
C GLU A 167 2.01 -10.68 14.71
N ASP A 168 2.91 -10.02 15.45
CA ASP A 168 3.74 -8.96 14.86
C ASP A 168 4.72 -9.55 13.85
N GLU A 169 4.89 -8.88 12.72
CA GLU A 169 5.96 -9.24 11.79
C GLU A 169 7.34 -9.04 12.46
N PRO A 170 8.34 -9.91 12.17
CA PRO A 170 9.68 -9.74 12.71
C PRO A 170 10.23 -8.38 12.33
N GLN A 171 10.70 -7.60 13.32
CA GLN A 171 11.34 -6.35 13.01
C GLN A 171 12.62 -6.61 12.19
N PRO A 172 12.84 -5.87 11.10
CA PRO A 172 14.07 -5.95 10.36
C PRO A 172 15.28 -5.68 11.29
N PRO A 173 16.45 -6.32 11.07
CA PRO A 173 17.65 -6.04 11.84
C PRO A 173 17.97 -4.54 11.81
N GLN A 174 18.09 -3.91 12.99
CA GLN A 174 18.25 -2.46 13.10
C GLN A 174 19.58 -1.95 12.52
N ASP A 175 20.59 -2.82 12.45
CA ASP A 175 21.95 -2.48 12.01
C ASP A 175 22.08 -2.31 10.48
N LEU A 176 21.04 -2.70 9.72
CA LEU A 176 21.08 -2.66 8.26
C LEU A 176 20.17 -1.58 7.67
N THR A 177 20.66 -0.90 6.65
CA THR A 177 19.86 0.08 5.90
C THR A 177 18.85 -0.63 5.01
N HIS A 178 17.59 -0.58 5.41
CA HIS A 178 16.46 -1.08 4.61
C HIS A 178 15.99 -0.04 3.60
N VAL A 179 15.94 -0.43 2.32
CA VAL A 179 15.59 0.43 1.20
C VAL A 179 14.43 -0.17 0.43
N ALA A 180 13.36 0.61 0.23
CA ALA A 180 12.23 0.22 -0.62
C ALA A 180 12.27 0.95 -1.96
N VAL A 181 11.93 0.25 -3.04
CA VAL A 181 11.76 0.85 -4.38
C VAL A 181 10.28 0.80 -4.76
N VAL A 182 9.63 1.96 -4.76
CA VAL A 182 8.19 2.11 -5.01
C VAL A 182 7.93 2.95 -6.25
N GLY A 183 6.70 2.90 -6.76
CA GLY A 183 6.27 3.67 -7.93
C GLY A 183 5.26 2.89 -8.77
N ARG A 184 4.66 3.57 -9.75
CA ARG A 184 3.64 2.99 -10.64
C ARG A 184 4.11 1.75 -11.41
N PRO A 185 3.19 0.91 -11.91
CA PRO A 185 3.54 -0.14 -12.87
C PRO A 185 4.32 0.43 -14.06
N ASN A 186 5.23 -0.36 -14.64
CA ASN A 186 5.97 -0.01 -15.88
C ASN A 186 6.92 1.21 -15.84
N VAL A 187 7.13 1.86 -14.70
CA VAL A 187 8.14 2.94 -14.53
C VAL A 187 9.58 2.42 -14.58
N GLY A 188 9.78 1.10 -14.45
CA GLY A 188 11.09 0.45 -14.56
C GLY A 188 11.71 -0.02 -13.24
N LYS A 189 10.90 -0.26 -12.19
CA LYS A 189 11.34 -0.78 -10.88
C LYS A 189 12.22 -2.04 -10.98
N SER A 190 11.78 -3.06 -11.71
CA SER A 190 12.59 -4.28 -11.91
C SER A 190 13.87 -4.05 -12.67
N THR A 191 13.86 -3.12 -13.63
CA THR A 191 15.06 -2.79 -14.39
C THR A 191 16.08 -2.08 -13.50
N ILE A 192 15.65 -1.11 -12.67
CA ILE A 192 16.57 -0.36 -11.82
C ILE A 192 17.15 -1.23 -10.70
N VAL A 193 16.34 -2.08 -10.08
CA VAL A 193 16.82 -2.99 -9.02
C VAL A 193 17.85 -3.96 -9.56
N ASN A 194 17.56 -4.66 -10.67
CA ASN A 194 18.54 -5.57 -11.28
C ASN A 194 19.83 -4.84 -11.66
N ARG A 195 19.74 -3.58 -12.06
CA ARG A 195 20.92 -2.79 -12.37
C ARG A 195 21.71 -2.37 -11.15
N LEU A 196 21.04 -1.93 -10.08
CA LEU A 196 21.68 -1.63 -8.80
C LEU A 196 22.46 -2.85 -8.29
N LEU A 197 21.88 -4.05 -8.41
CA LEU A 197 22.53 -5.31 -8.04
C LEU A 197 23.74 -5.64 -8.93
N GLY A 198 23.59 -5.49 -10.26
CA GLY A 198 24.62 -5.88 -11.24
C GLY A 198 25.79 -4.90 -11.38
N GLU A 199 25.52 -3.61 -11.59
CA GLU A 199 26.56 -2.60 -11.90
C GLU A 199 27.44 -2.29 -10.69
N ASN A 200 26.90 -2.33 -9.47
CA ASN A 200 27.66 -2.05 -8.25
C ASN A 200 28.40 -3.29 -7.70
N ARG A 201 28.43 -4.41 -8.46
CA ARG A 201 29.02 -5.69 -8.04
C ARG A 201 28.56 -6.11 -6.64
N LEU A 202 27.29 -5.85 -6.33
CA LEU A 202 26.76 -6.15 -5.00
C LEU A 202 26.72 -7.65 -4.86
N LEU A 203 27.35 -8.16 -3.80
CA LEU A 203 27.14 -9.55 -3.42
C LEU A 203 25.73 -9.64 -2.86
N THR A 204 24.94 -10.52 -3.45
CA THR A 204 23.55 -10.74 -3.08
C THR A 204 23.38 -12.08 -2.42
N SER A 205 22.71 -12.09 -1.28
CA SER A 205 22.19 -13.29 -0.65
C SER A 205 20.73 -13.05 -0.31
N ASP A 206 19.89 -14.07 -0.46
CA ASP A 206 18.55 -14.02 0.09
C ASP A 206 18.67 -14.11 1.61
N MET A 207 17.99 -13.24 2.36
CA MET A 207 17.92 -13.38 3.82
C MET A 207 16.72 -14.26 4.19
N PRO A 208 16.93 -15.50 4.68
CA PRO A 208 15.85 -16.31 5.20
C PRO A 208 15.42 -15.77 6.57
N GLY A 209 14.11 -15.68 6.82
CA GLY A 209 13.55 -15.26 8.11
C GLY A 209 12.71 -13.98 8.11
N THR A 210 12.47 -13.35 6.95
CA THR A 210 11.63 -12.15 6.83
C THR A 210 10.27 -12.48 6.19
N THR A 211 9.24 -12.63 7.03
CA THR A 211 7.82 -12.92 6.68
C THR A 211 7.59 -14.12 5.73
N ARG A 212 6.35 -14.61 5.69
CA ARG A 212 6.02 -15.91 5.10
C ARG A 212 6.19 -15.97 3.56
N ASP A 213 6.23 -14.82 2.89
CA ASP A 213 6.11 -14.71 1.42
C ASP A 213 7.01 -13.65 0.74
N SER A 214 7.84 -12.88 1.48
CA SER A 214 8.68 -11.82 0.89
C SER A 214 10.18 -12.14 0.95
N ILE A 215 10.85 -12.13 -0.20
CA ILE A 215 12.30 -12.28 -0.30
C ILE A 215 12.92 -10.88 -0.29
N ASP A 216 13.59 -10.55 0.82
CA ASP A 216 14.48 -9.40 0.91
C ASP A 216 15.85 -9.76 0.34
N THR A 217 16.46 -8.85 -0.41
CA THR A 217 17.82 -9.05 -0.94
C THR A 217 18.81 -8.28 -0.08
N LEU A 218 19.68 -9.00 0.64
CA LEU A 218 20.86 -8.39 1.25
C LEU A 218 21.86 -8.05 0.15
N CYS A 219 22.31 -6.81 0.14
CA CYS A 219 23.26 -6.27 -0.82
C CYS A 219 24.52 -5.84 -0.05
N THR A 220 25.64 -6.49 -0.33
CA THR A 220 26.94 -6.10 0.22
C THR A 220 27.76 -5.40 -0.86
N ARG A 221 28.15 -4.16 -0.58
CA ARG A 221 28.99 -3.33 -1.45
C ARG A 221 30.47 -3.72 -1.35
N PRO A 222 31.31 -3.37 -2.34
CA PRO A 222 32.75 -3.67 -2.31
C PRO A 222 33.52 -3.05 -1.14
N ASP A 223 33.02 -1.95 -0.57
CA ASP A 223 33.57 -1.27 0.61
C ASP A 223 33.18 -1.95 1.94
N GLY A 224 32.37 -3.01 1.89
CA GLY A 224 31.85 -3.74 3.05
C GLY A 224 30.51 -3.22 3.57
N SER A 225 29.99 -2.11 3.04
CA SER A 225 28.70 -1.55 3.46
C SER A 225 27.54 -2.46 3.04
N GLN A 226 26.57 -2.67 3.93
CA GLN A 226 25.43 -3.56 3.70
C GLN A 226 24.11 -2.80 3.68
N CYS A 227 23.25 -3.11 2.72
CA CYS A 227 21.87 -2.65 2.70
C CYS A 227 20.92 -3.77 2.29
N VAL A 228 19.66 -3.65 2.68
CA VAL A 228 18.61 -4.61 2.39
C VAL A 228 17.61 -3.96 1.45
N LEU A 229 17.44 -4.53 0.26
CA LEU A 229 16.34 -4.16 -0.62
C LEU A 229 15.09 -4.91 -0.15
N VAL A 230 14.09 -4.16 0.30
CA VAL A 230 12.82 -4.69 0.80
C VAL A 230 11.91 -5.09 -0.36
N ASP A 231 11.22 -6.21 -0.20
CA ASP A 231 10.20 -6.73 -1.15
C ASP A 231 10.73 -6.87 -2.59
N THR A 232 11.91 -7.49 -2.72
CA THR A 232 12.48 -7.79 -4.05
C THR A 232 11.77 -8.93 -4.77
N ALA A 233 10.94 -9.72 -4.08
CA ALA A 233 10.17 -10.82 -4.68
C ALA A 233 9.17 -10.32 -5.73
N GLY A 234 8.46 -9.22 -5.47
CA GLY A 234 7.57 -8.58 -6.47
C GLY A 234 8.32 -8.01 -7.67
N ILE A 235 9.61 -7.71 -7.48
CA ILE A 235 10.48 -7.10 -8.49
C ILE A 235 11.20 -8.16 -9.35
N ARG A 236 11.57 -9.32 -8.75
CA ARG A 236 12.24 -10.47 -9.39
C ARG A 236 11.29 -11.38 -10.18
N ARG A 237 9.99 -11.44 -9.83
CA ARG A 237 9.00 -12.19 -10.61
C ARG A 237 8.75 -11.49 -11.96
N LYS A 238 9.57 -11.83 -12.96
CA LYS A 238 9.26 -11.53 -14.37
C LYS A 238 8.01 -12.30 -14.79
N ARG A 239 7.02 -11.56 -15.29
CA ARG A 239 6.20 -11.92 -16.47
C ARG A 239 5.17 -13.07 -16.38
N SER A 240 4.78 -13.56 -15.21
CA SER A 240 3.61 -14.45 -15.15
C SER A 240 2.80 -14.27 -13.88
N ILE A 241 1.91 -13.29 -13.90
CA ILE A 241 0.48 -13.38 -13.63
C ILE A 241 -0.04 -12.02 -14.12
N ARG A 242 -1.12 -12.04 -14.89
CA ARG A 242 -1.75 -10.85 -15.49
C ARG A 242 -1.83 -9.73 -14.46
N ASP A 243 -1.72 -8.47 -14.90
CA ASP A 243 -1.86 -7.22 -14.14
C ASP A 243 -3.06 -7.27 -13.17
N ALA A 244 -2.89 -7.97 -12.05
CA ALA A 244 -3.93 -8.28 -11.11
C ALA A 244 -4.00 -7.09 -10.16
N VAL A 245 -4.72 -6.09 -10.65
CA VAL A 245 -5.30 -5.00 -9.87
C VAL A 245 -4.25 -4.05 -9.27
N GLU A 246 -4.36 -2.77 -9.59
CA GLU A 246 -3.54 -1.69 -9.02
C GLU A 246 -3.49 -1.71 -7.47
N TYR A 247 -4.49 -2.32 -6.82
CA TYR A 247 -4.56 -2.72 -5.40
C TYR A 247 -3.22 -3.24 -4.87
N TYR A 248 -2.66 -4.24 -5.54
CA TYR A 248 -1.46 -4.93 -5.08
C TYR A 248 -0.24 -4.02 -5.08
N SER A 249 -0.16 -3.11 -6.04
CA SER A 249 0.96 -2.15 -6.10
C SER A 249 0.94 -1.19 -4.92
N VAL A 250 -0.25 -0.87 -4.38
CA VAL A 250 -0.41 0.06 -3.26
C VAL A 250 -0.17 -0.65 -1.92
N VAL A 251 -0.79 -1.80 -1.66
CA VAL A 251 -0.63 -2.50 -0.37
C VAL A 251 0.82 -2.92 -0.14
N ARG A 252 1.47 -3.42 -1.19
CA ARG A 252 2.89 -3.76 -1.14
C ARG A 252 3.80 -2.55 -0.99
N ALA A 253 3.48 -1.45 -1.66
CA ALA A 253 4.21 -0.21 -1.44
C ALA A 253 4.10 0.24 0.02
N ILE A 254 2.90 0.18 0.63
CA ILE A 254 2.71 0.52 2.06
C ILE A 254 3.59 -0.37 2.95
N ARG A 255 3.52 -1.69 2.80
CA ARG A 255 4.34 -2.65 3.57
C ARG A 255 5.85 -2.42 3.37
N ALA A 256 6.28 -2.14 2.13
CA ALA A 256 7.67 -1.86 1.82
C ALA A 256 8.14 -0.54 2.45
N ILE A 257 7.31 0.51 2.43
CA ILE A 257 7.59 1.82 3.06
C ILE A 257 7.71 1.67 4.58
N GLU A 258 6.81 0.93 5.21
CA GLU A 258 6.81 0.63 6.65
C GLU A 258 8.12 0.00 7.11
N ARG A 259 8.62 -0.98 6.35
CA ARG A 259 9.87 -1.72 6.63
C ARG A 259 11.14 -0.99 6.20
N ALA A 260 11.04 0.05 5.39
CA ALA A 260 12.18 0.81 4.91
C ALA A 260 12.60 1.93 5.85
N HIS A 261 13.88 2.30 5.77
CA HIS A 261 14.41 3.56 6.28
C HIS A 261 14.41 4.63 5.18
N VAL A 262 14.79 4.21 3.97
CA VAL A 262 14.87 5.05 2.77
C VAL A 262 13.96 4.49 1.68
N VAL A 263 13.13 5.35 1.11
CA VAL A 263 12.21 4.99 0.03
C VAL A 263 12.64 5.71 -1.26
N LEU A 264 12.82 4.92 -2.32
CA LEU A 264 13.12 5.39 -3.66
C LEU A 264 11.84 5.37 -4.49
N LEU A 265 11.24 6.54 -4.71
CA LEU A 265 10.06 6.70 -5.57
C LEU A 265 10.50 6.85 -7.04
N LEU A 266 10.21 5.83 -7.84
CA LEU A 266 10.55 5.80 -9.26
C LEU A 266 9.42 6.38 -10.12
N LEU A 267 9.76 7.35 -10.97
CA LEU A 267 8.87 8.01 -11.91
C LEU A 267 9.36 7.81 -13.35
N ASP A 268 8.43 7.74 -14.32
CA ASP A 268 8.80 7.82 -15.74
C ASP A 268 8.99 9.29 -16.11
N ALA A 269 10.22 9.68 -16.48
CA ALA A 269 10.56 11.08 -16.75
C ALA A 269 9.76 11.72 -17.89
N ARG A 270 9.18 10.92 -18.81
CA ARG A 270 8.35 11.43 -19.90
C ARG A 270 6.95 11.82 -19.45
N ILE A 271 6.46 11.17 -18.40
CA ILE A 271 5.12 11.36 -17.85
C ILE A 271 5.19 12.37 -16.69
N GLY A 272 6.21 12.24 -15.84
CA GLY A 272 6.34 12.99 -14.60
C GLY A 272 5.57 12.35 -13.45
N MET A 273 5.26 13.16 -12.44
CA MET A 273 4.52 12.76 -11.25
C MET A 273 3.01 12.87 -11.49
N GLU A 274 2.29 11.79 -11.23
CA GLU A 274 0.81 11.76 -11.23
C GLU A 274 0.26 11.74 -9.79
N ASP A 275 -1.07 11.84 -9.65
CA ASP A 275 -1.74 11.85 -8.35
C ASP A 275 -1.38 10.64 -7.47
N GLN A 276 -1.21 9.46 -8.06
CA GLN A 276 -0.80 8.25 -7.33
C GLN A 276 0.62 8.37 -6.78
N ASP A 277 1.54 8.93 -7.57
CA ASP A 277 2.92 9.13 -7.16
C ASP A 277 3.00 10.16 -6.03
N ALA A 278 2.21 11.24 -6.12
CA ALA A 278 2.09 12.24 -5.07
C ALA A 278 1.51 11.65 -3.77
N ARG A 279 0.51 10.77 -3.86
CA ARG A 279 -0.03 10.04 -2.70
C ARG A 279 1.01 9.16 -2.03
N ILE A 280 1.81 8.42 -2.80
CA ILE A 280 2.90 7.60 -2.26
C ILE A 280 3.96 8.50 -1.61
N ALA A 281 4.34 9.62 -2.24
CA ALA A 281 5.30 10.55 -1.66
C ALA A 281 4.83 11.11 -0.31
N ASN A 282 3.57 11.54 -0.23
CA ASN A 282 2.98 12.02 1.03
C ASN A 282 2.94 10.93 2.10
N LEU A 283 2.58 9.70 1.73
CA LEU A 283 2.61 8.56 2.64
C LEU A 283 4.00 8.34 3.25
N VAL A 284 5.05 8.39 2.43
CA VAL A 284 6.44 8.21 2.91
C VAL A 284 6.79 9.28 3.94
N GLN A 285 6.41 10.54 3.70
CA GLN A 285 6.61 11.64 4.63
C GLN A 285 5.80 11.48 5.92
N GLU A 286 4.52 11.11 5.84
CA GLU A 286 3.66 10.85 7.00
C GLU A 286 4.22 9.75 7.91
N ARG A 287 4.93 8.77 7.34
CA ARG A 287 5.59 7.67 8.08
C ARG A 287 6.98 8.04 8.60
N GLY A 288 7.43 9.28 8.39
CA GLY A 288 8.75 9.75 8.85
C GLY A 288 9.91 9.00 8.19
N LYS A 289 9.73 8.53 6.95
CA LYS A 289 10.77 7.82 6.20
C LYS A 289 11.51 8.80 5.29
N SER A 290 12.78 8.54 5.01
CA SER A 290 13.53 9.34 4.04
C SER A 290 13.06 9.03 2.62
N LEU A 291 12.88 10.05 1.79
CA LEU A 291 12.40 9.93 0.42
C LEU A 291 13.43 10.45 -0.58
N ALA A 292 13.66 9.71 -1.66
CA ALA A 292 14.31 10.20 -2.89
C ALA A 292 13.40 9.94 -4.09
N ILE A 293 13.39 10.88 -5.04
CA ILE A 293 12.60 10.74 -6.28
C ILE A 293 13.56 10.49 -7.45
N LEU A 294 13.31 9.40 -8.18
CA LEU A 294 14.13 8.96 -9.30
C LEU A 294 13.32 9.08 -10.59
N PHE A 295 13.65 10.07 -11.42
CA PHE A 295 13.13 10.21 -12.78
C PHE A 295 13.88 9.23 -13.70
N ASN A 296 13.29 8.05 -13.89
CA ASN A 296 13.81 7.00 -14.74
C ASN A 296 13.43 7.22 -16.21
N LYS A 297 14.11 6.52 -17.12
CA LYS A 297 13.98 6.67 -18.58
C LYS A 297 14.41 8.06 -19.10
N TRP A 298 15.33 8.71 -18.39
CA TRP A 298 15.89 10.01 -18.77
C TRP A 298 16.66 9.99 -20.10
N ASP A 299 16.99 8.80 -20.61
CA ASP A 299 17.52 8.60 -21.96
C ASP A 299 16.50 8.89 -23.07
N LEU A 300 15.21 8.74 -22.79
CA LEU A 300 14.12 8.94 -23.76
C LEU A 300 13.57 10.37 -23.79
N VAL A 301 14.04 11.24 -22.90
CA VAL A 301 13.65 12.66 -22.87
C VAL A 301 14.56 13.44 -23.83
N GLU A 302 13.95 14.23 -24.72
CA GLU A 302 14.69 15.13 -25.61
C GLU A 302 15.44 16.18 -24.79
N LYS A 303 16.72 16.39 -25.13
CA LYS A 303 17.62 17.22 -24.35
C LYS A 303 18.00 18.46 -25.14
N GLU A 304 17.59 19.60 -24.60
CA GLU A 304 18.09 20.92 -24.97
C GLU A 304 19.06 21.41 -23.88
N ALA A 305 19.61 22.61 -24.04
CA ALA A 305 20.35 23.26 -22.95
C ALA A 305 19.43 23.44 -21.73
N ASP A 306 19.95 23.23 -20.52
CA ASP A 306 19.26 23.44 -19.24
C ASP A 306 17.98 22.62 -18.99
N THR A 307 17.69 21.59 -19.78
CA THR A 307 16.46 20.77 -19.63
C THR A 307 16.31 20.19 -18.22
N ALA A 308 17.41 19.74 -17.60
CA ALA A 308 17.37 19.19 -16.24
C ALA A 308 16.98 20.25 -15.20
N ASP A 309 17.56 21.45 -15.28
CA ASP A 309 17.27 22.53 -14.35
C ASP A 309 15.85 23.08 -14.52
N LEU A 310 15.38 23.18 -15.77
CA LEU A 310 14.00 23.53 -16.08
C LEU A 310 13.03 22.50 -15.51
N PHE A 311 13.36 21.21 -15.63
CA PHE A 311 12.55 20.13 -15.09
C PHE A 311 12.48 20.19 -13.56
N ILE A 312 13.61 20.39 -12.87
CA ILE A 312 13.65 20.55 -11.41
C ILE A 312 12.81 21.76 -10.98
N ARG A 313 12.96 22.90 -11.65
CA ARG A 313 12.19 24.12 -11.34
C ARG A 313 10.69 23.90 -11.54
N ALA A 314 10.29 23.25 -12.63
CA ALA A 314 8.90 22.94 -12.90
C ALA A 314 8.32 21.98 -11.86
N PHE A 315 9.07 20.95 -11.48
CA PHE A 315 8.68 19.99 -10.44
C PHE A 315 8.47 20.69 -9.10
N ARG A 316 9.46 21.46 -8.63
CA ARG A 316 9.40 22.20 -7.36
C ARG A 316 8.25 23.19 -7.31
N ARG A 317 7.99 23.90 -8.41
CA ARG A 317 6.84 24.82 -8.50
C ARG A 317 5.49 24.11 -8.34
N ASN A 318 5.36 22.91 -8.90
CA ASN A 318 4.11 22.15 -8.86
C ASN A 318 3.94 21.34 -7.56
N PHE A 319 5.06 20.98 -6.91
CA PHE A 319 5.09 20.09 -5.73
C PHE A 319 5.97 20.70 -4.62
N GLY A 320 5.69 21.94 -4.21
CA GLY A 320 6.54 22.68 -3.27
C GLY A 320 6.73 22.02 -1.89
N THR A 321 5.82 21.15 -1.47
CA THR A 321 5.98 20.33 -0.25
C THR A 321 7.14 19.33 -0.33
N LEU A 322 7.61 19.03 -1.54
CA LEU A 322 8.67 18.07 -1.84
C LEU A 322 10.01 18.75 -2.19
N ASP A 323 10.16 20.06 -1.97
CA ASP A 323 11.33 20.82 -2.41
C ASP A 323 12.68 20.35 -1.82
N HIS A 324 12.63 19.81 -0.60
CA HIS A 324 13.78 19.31 0.15
C HIS A 324 14.20 17.89 -0.28
N ILE A 325 13.40 17.21 -1.10
CA ILE A 325 13.65 15.83 -1.49
C ILE A 325 14.71 15.76 -2.61
N PRO A 326 15.72 14.89 -2.48
CA PRO A 326 16.68 14.64 -3.56
C PRO A 326 16.00 14.14 -4.84
N LEU A 327 16.27 14.82 -5.96
CA LEU A 327 15.81 14.44 -7.30
C LEU A 327 16.98 13.86 -8.10
N LEU A 328 16.84 12.63 -8.58
CA LEU A 328 17.85 11.95 -9.40
C LEU A 328 17.28 11.61 -10.77
N PHE A 329 18.07 11.91 -11.81
CA PHE A 329 17.76 11.47 -13.17
C PHE A 329 18.52 10.18 -13.48
N THR A 330 17.77 9.13 -13.77
CA THR A 330 18.34 7.80 -14.01
C THR A 330 17.87 7.24 -15.34
N SER A 331 18.68 6.34 -15.89
CA SER A 331 18.28 5.50 -17.01
C SER A 331 18.64 4.07 -16.64
N ALA A 332 17.66 3.32 -16.14
CA ALA A 332 17.85 1.92 -15.80
C ALA A 332 18.19 1.04 -17.02
N ALA A 333 17.96 1.52 -18.26
CA ALA A 333 18.33 0.80 -19.48
C ALA A 333 19.80 1.03 -19.89
N SER A 334 20.33 2.24 -19.70
CA SER A 334 21.71 2.59 -20.06
C SER A 334 22.71 2.58 -18.89
N GLY A 335 22.22 2.68 -17.65
CA GLY A 335 23.01 2.63 -16.41
C GLY A 335 23.43 4.01 -15.93
N LYS A 336 23.18 5.03 -16.76
CA LYS A 336 23.49 6.40 -16.42
C LYS A 336 22.72 6.84 -15.15
N GLY A 337 23.47 7.31 -14.16
CA GLY A 337 22.94 7.85 -12.90
C GLY A 337 22.59 6.79 -11.85
N VAL A 338 22.71 5.49 -12.14
CA VAL A 338 22.30 4.43 -11.20
C VAL A 338 23.27 4.28 -10.03
N ALA A 339 24.58 4.42 -10.25
CA ALA A 339 25.58 4.33 -9.19
C ALA A 339 25.36 5.37 -8.07
N ARG A 340 25.00 6.61 -8.44
CA ARG A 340 24.74 7.72 -7.49
C ARG A 340 23.55 7.49 -6.56
N VAL A 341 22.65 6.55 -6.90
CA VAL A 341 21.47 6.24 -6.09
C VAL A 341 21.90 5.68 -4.73
N LEU A 342 22.93 4.85 -4.71
CA LEU A 342 23.45 4.25 -3.48
C LEU A 342 24.09 5.28 -2.55
N ASP A 343 24.81 6.25 -3.12
CA ASP A 343 25.39 7.36 -2.35
C ASP A 343 24.28 8.20 -1.68
N VAL A 344 23.21 8.52 -2.42
CA VAL A 344 22.07 9.27 -1.87
C VAL A 344 21.33 8.48 -0.80
N VAL A 345 21.23 7.16 -0.93
CA VAL A 345 20.66 6.31 0.13
C VAL A 345 21.44 6.45 1.43
N ASP A 346 22.77 6.47 1.37
CA ASP A 346 23.60 6.59 2.57
C ASP A 346 23.46 7.96 3.22
N ASP A 347 23.42 9.03 2.41
CA ASP A 347 23.20 10.39 2.90
C ASP A 347 21.83 10.54 3.55
N LEU A 348 20.78 9.99 2.93
CA LEU A 348 19.42 10.00 3.47
C LEU A 348 19.27 9.17 4.75
N LYS A 349 20.03 8.08 4.88
CA LYS A 349 20.07 7.28 6.11
C LYS A 349 20.75 8.03 7.25
N LYS A 350 21.87 8.71 6.99
CA LYS A 350 22.53 9.57 8.00
C LYS A 350 21.61 10.69 8.46
N GLN A 351 20.89 11.33 7.54
CA GLN A 351 19.88 12.35 7.87
C GLN A 351 18.75 11.77 8.73
N TRP A 352 18.27 10.57 8.39
CA TRP A 352 17.22 9.88 9.17
C TRP A 352 17.64 9.55 10.60
N GLU A 353 18.91 9.22 10.82
CA GLU A 353 19.47 8.92 12.16
C GLU A 353 19.76 10.17 12.98
N THR A 354 19.88 11.33 12.34
CA THR A 354 20.19 12.59 13.01
C THR A 354 18.95 13.07 13.77
N ARG A 355 18.86 12.73 15.06
CA ARG A 355 17.86 13.31 15.97
C ARG A 355 18.17 14.79 16.18
N ILE A 356 17.23 15.64 15.80
CA ILE A 356 17.22 17.05 16.22
C ILE A 356 16.91 17.03 17.73
N SER A 357 17.83 17.54 18.53
CA SER A 357 17.70 17.65 19.99
C SER A 357 17.13 19.00 20.40
#